data_AF-A0A1I6ID32-F1
#
_entry.id   AF-A0A1I6ID32-F1
#
_cell.length_a   1.000
_cell.length_b   1.000
_cell.length_c   1.000
_cell.angle_alpha   90.00
_cell.angle_beta   90.00
_cell.angle_gamma   90.00
#
_symmetry.space_group_name_H-M   'P 1'
#
loop_
_entity.id
_entity.type
_entity.pdbx_description
1 polymer ?
#
loop_
_entity_poly.entity_id
_entity_poly.type
_entity_poly.pdbx_seq_one_letter_code
_entity_poly.pdbx_strand_id
1 'polypeptide(L)'
;MEKTEQIVCTLRIPKQIYMELTEGARELFIEQAGGYSTVFPADTREDDFLGEFIQAFCEVVLVINNPKYEVTDDCKVSTELLALGQSEKSFSMLVNIQYPGSEKIYHDILAFQEISQSPGKYVFELLGDQTFFSVE
;
A
#
# COMPACT_ATOMS: atom_id res chain seq x y z
N MET A 1 -29.57 3.58 12.53
CA MET A 1 -28.83 2.40 12.04
C MET A 1 -27.87 2.94 11.02
N GLU A 2 -26.59 3.01 11.37
CA GLU A 2 -25.53 3.36 10.42
C GLU A 2 -25.47 2.27 9.35
N LYS A 3 -25.42 2.67 8.08
CA LYS A 3 -25.41 1.75 6.96
C LYS A 3 -23.96 1.48 6.60
N THR A 4 -23.44 0.31 6.97
CA THR A 4 -22.09 -0.10 6.56
C THR A 4 -22.14 -0.49 5.09
N GLU A 5 -21.37 0.20 4.24
CA GLU A 5 -21.14 -0.23 2.87
C GLU A 5 -19.84 -1.03 2.83
N GLN A 6 -19.94 -2.31 2.48
CA GLN A 6 -18.76 -3.15 2.34
C GLN A 6 -18.14 -2.94 0.97
N ILE A 7 -16.94 -2.37 0.93
CA ILE A 7 -16.16 -2.21 -0.30
C ILE A 7 -15.12 -3.33 -0.34
N VAL A 8 -15.05 -4.06 -1.47
CA VAL A 8 -13.98 -5.03 -1.69
C VAL A 8 -12.86 -4.36 -2.48
N CYS A 9 -11.72 -4.20 -1.83
CA CYS A 9 -10.52 -3.68 -2.44
C CYS A 9 -9.72 -4.80 -3.10
N THR A 10 -9.10 -4.52 -4.23
CA THR A 10 -8.16 -5.42 -4.91
C THR A 10 -6.87 -4.66 -5.20
N LEU A 11 -5.77 -5.11 -4.59
CA LEU A 11 -4.43 -4.65 -4.90
C LEU A 11 -3.82 -5.57 -5.95
N ARG A 12 -3.30 -4.98 -7.03
CA ARG A 12 -2.45 -5.67 -8.02
C ARG A 12 -1.00 -5.23 -7.87
N ILE A 13 -0.08 -6.18 -8.00
CA ILE A 13 1.36 -5.91 -7.99
C ILE A 13 2.05 -6.65 -9.15
N PRO A 14 3.14 -6.10 -9.71
CA PRO A 14 3.93 -6.77 -10.71
C PRO A 14 4.74 -7.92 -10.09
N LYS A 15 5.14 -8.88 -10.91
CA LYS A 15 5.93 -10.05 -10.49
C LYS A 15 7.20 -9.69 -9.73
N GLN A 16 7.88 -8.61 -10.13
CA GLN A 16 9.10 -8.16 -9.46
C GLN A 16 8.84 -7.88 -7.98
N ILE A 17 7.84 -7.03 -7.68
CA ILE A 17 7.49 -6.71 -6.29
C ILE A 17 6.99 -7.95 -5.54
N TYR A 18 6.17 -8.79 -6.17
CA TYR A 18 5.73 -10.05 -5.54
C TYR A 18 6.91 -10.91 -5.07
N MET A 19 7.98 -11.01 -5.88
CA MET A 19 9.16 -11.81 -5.54
C MET A 19 10.02 -11.20 -4.42
N GLU A 20 9.88 -9.91 -4.14
CA GLU A 20 10.55 -9.24 -3.03
C GLU A 20 9.86 -9.53 -1.70
N LEU A 21 8.56 -9.85 -1.68
CA LEU A 21 7.81 -10.08 -0.44
C LEU A 21 8.24 -11.37 0.29
N THR A 22 8.05 -11.38 1.61
CA THR A 22 8.19 -12.59 2.43
C THR A 22 7.25 -13.70 1.95
N GLU A 23 7.57 -14.95 2.26
CA GLU A 23 6.73 -16.10 1.90
C GLU A 23 5.29 -15.96 2.41
N GLY A 24 5.10 -15.61 3.70
CA GLY A 24 3.76 -15.45 4.27
C GLY A 24 2.93 -14.34 3.61
N ALA A 25 3.55 -13.23 3.18
CA ALA A 25 2.83 -12.20 2.44
C ALA A 25 2.51 -12.63 1.00
N ARG A 26 3.40 -13.39 0.34
CA ARG A 26 3.15 -13.94 -1.01
C ARG A 26 1.94 -14.87 -1.05
N GLU A 27 1.70 -15.64 0.01
CA GLU A 27 0.54 -16.54 0.12
C GLU A 27 -0.81 -15.81 0.03
N LEU A 28 -0.84 -14.51 0.31
CA LEU A 28 -2.05 -13.68 0.18
C LEU A 28 -2.40 -13.35 -1.27
N PHE A 29 -1.49 -13.56 -2.20
CA PHE A 29 -1.66 -13.17 -3.60
C PHE A 29 -1.96 -14.37 -4.50
N ILE A 30 -2.82 -14.12 -5.48
CA ILE A 30 -3.20 -15.06 -6.52
C ILE A 30 -2.59 -14.57 -7.83
N GLU A 31 -1.94 -15.45 -8.57
CA GLU A 31 -1.43 -15.16 -9.91
C GLU A 31 -2.58 -14.82 -10.88
N GLN A 32 -2.41 -13.77 -11.67
CA GLN A 32 -3.35 -13.28 -12.67
C GLN A 32 -2.61 -12.96 -13.97
N ALA A 33 -3.35 -12.78 -15.06
CA ALA A 33 -2.76 -12.30 -16.30
C ALA A 33 -2.15 -10.90 -16.08
N GLY A 34 -0.81 -10.81 -16.13
CA GLY A 34 -0.07 -9.56 -15.99
C GLY A 34 0.52 -9.29 -14.60
N GLY A 35 0.26 -10.13 -13.59
CA GLY A 35 0.82 -9.92 -12.25
C GLY A 35 0.18 -10.77 -11.17
N TYR A 36 0.19 -10.26 -9.95
CA TYR A 36 -0.36 -10.92 -8.77
C TYR A 36 -1.38 -10.00 -8.13
N SER A 37 -2.47 -10.56 -7.59
CA SER A 37 -3.49 -9.76 -6.93
C SER A 37 -3.94 -10.36 -5.61
N THR A 38 -4.26 -9.50 -4.66
CA THR A 38 -4.90 -9.86 -3.40
C THR A 38 -6.15 -9.02 -3.19
N VAL A 39 -7.07 -9.53 -2.36
CA VAL A 39 -8.34 -8.88 -2.06
C VAL A 39 -8.46 -8.67 -0.55
N PHE A 40 -9.00 -7.51 -0.15
CA PHE A 40 -9.25 -7.22 1.25
C PHE A 40 -10.55 -6.42 1.39
N PRO A 41 -11.34 -6.68 2.45
CA PRO A 41 -12.53 -5.90 2.75
C PRO A 41 -12.13 -4.54 3.34
N ALA A 42 -12.83 -3.49 2.93
CA ALA A 42 -12.85 -2.18 3.58
C ALA A 42 -14.27 -1.94 4.10
N ASP A 43 -14.42 -2.02 5.41
CA ASP A 43 -15.69 -1.78 6.10
C ASP A 43 -15.84 -0.28 6.32
N THR A 44 -16.20 0.44 5.27
CA THR A 44 -16.38 1.90 5.34
C THR A 44 -17.72 2.24 5.97
N ARG A 45 -17.71 2.87 7.14
CA ARG A 45 -18.87 3.62 7.66
C ARG A 45 -19.03 4.94 6.88
N GLU A 46 -20.17 5.62 7.04
CA GLU A 46 -20.47 6.87 6.30
C GLU A 46 -19.40 7.97 6.47
N ASP A 47 -18.55 7.90 7.51
CA ASP A 47 -17.46 8.85 7.78
C ASP A 47 -16.04 8.28 7.58
N ASP A 48 -15.89 7.00 7.20
CA ASP A 48 -14.58 6.38 7.07
C ASP A 48 -13.98 6.65 5.67
N PHE A 49 -12.71 7.06 5.64
CA PHE A 49 -12.01 7.29 4.39
C PHE A 49 -11.41 5.98 3.86
N LEU A 50 -11.84 5.52 2.69
CA LEU A 50 -11.32 4.31 2.01
C LEU A 50 -9.79 4.26 1.96
N GLY A 51 -9.16 5.44 1.85
CA GLY A 51 -7.71 5.57 1.86
C GLY A 51 -7.05 5.02 3.12
N GLU A 52 -7.67 5.10 4.29
CA GLU A 52 -7.10 4.56 5.54
C GLU A 52 -6.96 3.03 5.49
N PHE A 53 -7.95 2.33 4.91
CA PHE A 53 -7.90 0.88 4.72
C PHE A 53 -6.85 0.48 3.69
N ILE A 54 -6.77 1.22 2.58
CA ILE A 54 -5.74 1.01 1.54
C ILE A 54 -4.35 1.20 2.16
N GLN A 55 -4.17 2.29 2.90
CA GLN A 55 -2.91 2.63 3.54
C GLN A 55 -2.49 1.56 4.54
N ALA A 56 -3.37 1.17 5.47
CA ALA A 56 -3.07 0.15 6.47
C ALA A 56 -2.73 -1.20 5.83
N PHE A 57 -3.49 -1.62 4.81
CA PHE A 57 -3.23 -2.87 4.11
C PHE A 57 -1.88 -2.84 3.39
N CYS A 58 -1.59 -1.77 2.66
CA CYS A 58 -0.33 -1.60 1.94
C CYS A 58 0.88 -1.49 2.89
N GLU A 59 0.75 -0.81 4.02
CA GLU A 59 1.80 -0.75 5.04
C GLU A 59 2.18 -2.15 5.51
N VAL A 60 1.20 -2.97 5.88
CA VAL A 60 1.45 -4.34 6.35
C VAL A 60 2.03 -5.21 5.23
N VAL A 61 1.38 -5.24 4.07
CA VAL A 61 1.70 -6.22 3.03
C VAL A 61 2.93 -5.83 2.22
N LEU A 62 3.07 -4.55 1.88
CA LEU A 62 4.12 -4.06 0.96
C LEU A 62 5.33 -3.48 1.69
N VAL A 63 5.19 -3.02 2.94
CA VAL A 63 6.30 -2.41 3.70
C VAL A 63 6.81 -3.36 4.78
N ILE A 64 5.99 -3.69 5.78
CA ILE A 64 6.41 -4.52 6.92
C ILE A 64 6.84 -5.91 6.44
N ASN A 65 6.11 -6.50 5.51
CA ASN A 65 6.43 -7.82 4.97
C ASN A 65 7.34 -7.82 3.73
N ASN A 66 8.01 -6.69 3.45
CA ASN A 66 9.03 -6.61 2.40
C ASN A 66 10.43 -6.48 3.03
N PRO A 67 11.28 -7.51 2.93
CA PRO A 67 12.63 -7.52 3.50
C PRO A 67 13.52 -6.37 3.05
N LYS A 68 13.25 -5.72 1.91
CA LYS A 68 14.05 -4.59 1.44
C LYS A 68 14.07 -3.40 2.41
N TYR A 69 13.04 -3.27 3.25
CA TYR A 69 12.92 -2.19 4.24
C TYR A 69 13.47 -2.57 5.61
N GLU A 70 13.87 -3.83 5.83
CA GLU A 70 14.45 -4.30 7.10
C GLU A 70 13.65 -3.85 8.35
N VAL A 71 12.31 -3.80 8.25
CA VAL A 71 11.45 -3.35 9.33
C VAL A 71 11.47 -4.37 10.47
N THR A 72 11.70 -3.87 11.69
CA THR A 72 11.68 -4.64 12.94
C THR A 72 10.68 -4.01 13.91
N ASP A 73 10.37 -4.69 15.02
CA ASP A 73 9.46 -4.18 16.06
C ASP A 73 9.92 -2.86 16.69
N ASP A 74 11.22 -2.55 16.63
CA ASP A 74 11.80 -1.31 17.16
C ASP A 74 11.75 -0.14 16.16
N CYS A 75 11.38 -0.39 14.90
CA CYS A 75 11.21 0.64 13.89
C CYS A 75 9.89 1.40 14.09
N LYS A 76 9.90 2.72 13.89
CA LYS A 76 8.64 3.48 13.77
C LYS A 76 8.32 3.65 12.30
N VAL A 77 7.30 2.93 11.84
CA VAL A 77 6.76 3.05 10.49
C VAL A 77 5.56 3.98 10.53
N SER A 78 5.47 4.88 9.55
CA SER A 78 4.26 5.65 9.28
C SER A 78 4.10 5.83 7.79
N THR A 79 2.85 5.80 7.34
CA THR A 79 2.50 5.97 5.94
C THR A 79 1.58 7.17 5.76
N GLU A 80 1.56 7.74 4.56
CA GLU A 80 0.67 8.85 4.20
C GLU A 80 0.26 8.73 2.73
N LEU A 81 -1.05 8.78 2.45
CA LEU A 81 -1.53 8.86 1.08
C LEU A 81 -1.43 10.29 0.55
N LEU A 82 -0.70 10.45 -0.55
CA LEU A 82 -0.49 11.69 -1.25
C LEU A 82 -1.25 11.69 -2.58
N ALA A 83 -2.10 12.69 -2.78
CA ALA A 83 -2.70 12.99 -4.08
C ALA A 83 -1.77 13.95 -4.86
N LEU A 84 -0.75 13.42 -5.52
CA LEU A 84 0.18 14.21 -6.33
C LEU A 84 -0.43 14.53 -7.73
N GLY A 85 -1.26 15.58 -7.83
CA GLY A 85 -1.54 16.35 -9.05
C GLY A 85 -2.33 15.72 -10.23
N GLN A 86 -3.42 16.41 -10.62
CA GLN A 86 -4.23 16.43 -11.87
C GLN A 86 -4.70 15.15 -12.59
N SER A 87 -4.13 13.97 -12.34
CA SER A 87 -4.64 12.70 -12.87
C SER A 87 -5.57 12.07 -11.82
N GLU A 88 -6.89 12.08 -12.06
CA GLU A 88 -7.91 11.54 -11.14
C GLU A 88 -7.73 10.05 -10.78
N LYS A 89 -6.77 9.34 -11.41
CA LYS A 89 -6.58 7.89 -11.30
C LYS A 89 -5.21 7.47 -10.78
N SER A 90 -4.45 8.35 -10.16
CA SER A 90 -3.17 7.99 -9.56
C SER A 90 -3.03 8.61 -8.18
N PHE A 91 -2.41 7.86 -7.29
CA PHE A 91 -2.06 8.32 -5.95
C PHE A 91 -0.73 7.71 -5.55
N SER A 92 -0.10 8.31 -4.55
CA SER A 92 1.16 7.82 -4.00
C SER A 92 0.97 7.53 -2.52
N MET A 93 1.74 6.58 -1.98
CA MET A 93 1.89 6.41 -0.55
C MET A 93 3.32 6.75 -0.18
N LEU A 94 3.51 7.78 0.64
CA LEU A 94 4.79 8.06 1.28
C LEU A 94 4.96 7.10 2.45
N VAL A 95 6.08 6.41 2.46
CA VAL A 95 6.52 5.50 3.52
C VAL A 95 7.64 6.18 4.28
N ASN A 96 7.47 6.33 5.58
CA ASN A 96 8.47 6.90 6.47
C ASN A 96 8.89 5.85 7.51
N ILE A 97 10.18 5.55 7.57
CA ILE A 97 10.74 4.56 8.50
C ILE A 97 11.82 5.23 9.35
N GLN A 98 11.61 5.27 10.66
CA GLN A 98 12.62 5.66 11.63
C GLN A 98 13.25 4.40 12.23
N TYR A 99 14.50 4.12 11.84
CA TYR A 99 15.27 2.99 12.37
C TYR A 99 15.81 3.27 13.79
N PRO A 100 15.96 2.23 14.64
CA PRO A 100 16.51 2.37 15.98
C PRO A 100 17.93 2.93 15.93
N GLY A 101 18.20 3.95 16.76
CA GLY A 101 19.51 4.60 16.85
C GLY A 101 19.85 5.56 15.69
N SER A 102 18.99 5.71 14.69
CA SER A 102 19.10 6.75 13.67
C SER A 102 18.39 8.03 14.11
N GLU A 103 18.94 9.19 13.77
CA GLU A 103 18.23 10.48 13.84
C GLU A 103 17.56 10.84 12.49
N LYS A 104 17.91 10.14 11.42
CA LYS A 104 17.37 10.34 10.07
C LYS A 104 16.16 9.44 9.83
N ILE A 105 15.17 9.97 9.12
CA ILE A 105 14.02 9.22 8.62
C ILE A 105 14.33 8.75 7.20
N TYR A 106 14.09 7.48 6.93
CA TYR A 106 14.11 6.93 5.58
C TYR A 106 12.77 7.17 4.91
N HIS A 107 12.80 7.60 3.65
CA HIS A 107 11.61 7.93 2.88
C HIS A 107 11.57 7.11 1.58
N ASP A 108 10.41 6.56 1.28
CA ASP A 108 10.14 5.88 0.02
C ASP A 108 8.74 6.22 -0.47
N ILE A 109 8.53 6.23 -1.78
CA ILE A 109 7.21 6.50 -2.37
C ILE A 109 6.77 5.31 -3.17
N LEU A 110 5.62 4.74 -2.80
CA LEU A 110 4.91 3.75 -3.61
C LEU A 110 3.93 4.47 -4.53
N ALA A 111 4.05 4.25 -5.84
CA ALA A 111 3.18 4.86 -6.84
C ALA A 111 2.08 3.89 -7.25
N PHE A 112 0.82 4.34 -7.18
CA PHE A 112 -0.35 3.53 -7.51
C PHE A 112 -1.17 4.14 -8.64
N GLN A 113 -1.80 3.26 -9.41
CA GLN A 113 -2.81 3.60 -10.39
C GLN A 113 -4.14 2.96 -10.01
N GLU A 114 -5.21 3.75 -10.00
CA GLU A 114 -6.57 3.25 -9.97
C GLU A 114 -6.92 2.62 -11.32
N ILE A 115 -7.36 1.36 -11.27
CA ILE A 115 -7.73 0.59 -12.45
C ILE A 115 -9.25 0.65 -12.67
N SER A 116 -10.03 0.49 -11.60
CA SER A 116 -11.49 0.53 -11.70
C SER A 116 -12.16 0.81 -10.36
N GLN A 117 -13.22 1.61 -10.39
CA GLN A 117 -14.12 1.85 -9.26
C GLN A 117 -15.57 1.57 -9.68
N SER A 118 -16.31 0.84 -8.85
CA SER A 118 -17.74 0.61 -8.98
C SER A 118 -18.37 0.44 -7.59
N PRO A 119 -19.71 0.51 -7.44
CA PRO A 119 -20.34 0.25 -6.14
C PRO A 119 -19.87 -1.07 -5.51
N GLY A 120 -19.34 -1.01 -4.28
CA GLY A 120 -18.81 -2.16 -3.55
C GLY A 120 -17.47 -2.71 -4.02
N LYS A 121 -16.77 -2.06 -4.96
CA LYS A 121 -15.48 -2.55 -5.48
C LYS A 121 -14.50 -1.43 -5.83
N TYR A 122 -13.25 -1.60 -5.40
CA TYR A 122 -12.14 -0.72 -5.73
C TYR A 122 -10.93 -1.54 -6.17
N VAL A 123 -10.34 -1.22 -7.32
CA VAL A 123 -9.16 -1.93 -7.86
C VAL A 123 -8.06 -0.94 -8.18
N PHE A 124 -6.87 -1.21 -7.67
CA PHE A 124 -5.69 -0.39 -7.87
C PHE A 124 -4.45 -1.27 -8.06
N GLU A 125 -3.44 -0.71 -8.70
CA GLU A 125 -2.20 -1.39 -9.08
C GLU A 125 -1.00 -0.60 -8.57
N LEU A 126 -0.05 -1.28 -7.95
CA LEU A 126 1.28 -0.73 -7.65
C LEU A 126 2.10 -0.69 -8.95
N LEU A 127 2.49 0.51 -9.35
CA LEU A 127 3.32 0.72 -10.54
C LEU A 127 4.81 0.49 -10.22
N GLY A 128 5.23 0.78 -8.99
CA GLY A 128 6.60 0.66 -8.52
C GLY A 128 6.87 1.55 -7.31
N ASP A 129 8.13 1.59 -6.88
CA ASP A 129 8.62 2.43 -5.80
C ASP A 129 9.68 3.43 -6.28
N GLN A 130 9.91 4.48 -5.48
CA GLN A 130 10.96 5.46 -5.67
C GLN A 130 11.55 5.87 -4.32
N THR A 131 12.77 5.39 -4.05
CA THR A 131 13.48 5.71 -2.81
C THR A 131 14.05 7.11 -2.84
N PHE A 132 13.67 7.93 -1.85
CA PHE A 132 14.25 9.25 -1.63
C PHE A 132 15.21 9.15 -0.45
N PHE A 133 16.51 9.13 -0.73
CA PHE A 133 17.50 9.30 0.32
C PHE A 133 17.38 10.72 0.90
N SER A 134 17.39 10.84 2.23
CA SER A 134 17.31 12.13 2.93
C SER A 134 18.34 13.11 2.37
N VAL A 135 17.88 14.28 1.94
CA VAL A 135 18.76 15.42 1.64
C VAL A 135 19.41 15.84 2.96
N GLU A 136 20.75 16.00 2.93
CA GLU A 136 21.52 16.54 4.07
C GLU A 136 21.11 17.97 4.43
#